data_AF-A0A6N7VPB2-F1
#
_entry.id   AF-A0A6N7VPB2-F1
#
_cell.length_a   1.000
_cell.length_b   1.000
_cell.length_c   1.000
_cell.angle_alpha   90.00
_cell.angle_beta   90.00
_cell.angle_gamma   90.00
#
_symmetry.space_group_name_H-M   'P 1'
#
loop_
_entity.id
_entity.type
_entity.pdbx_description
1 polymer ?
#
loop_
_entity_poly.entity_id
_entity_poly.type
_entity_poly.pdbx_seq_one_letter_code
_entity_poly.pdbx_strand_id
1 'polypeptide(L)' 'LSEVHPTKVKKLGLYDKFGQSGKANELLEKYELTAAKLVAMVKENM' A
#
# COMPACT_ATOMS: atom_id res chain seq x y z
N LEU A 1 -1.84 -8.73 -17.46
CA LEU A 1 -1.53 -7.59 -18.35
C LEU A 1 -0.09 -7.08 -18.15
N SER A 2 0.40 -6.91 -16.90
CA SER A 2 1.76 -6.43 -16.61
C SER A 2 2.92 -7.43 -16.82
N GLU A 3 2.67 -8.73 -17.00
CA GLU A 3 3.75 -9.71 -17.26
C GLU A 3 4.23 -9.72 -18.72
N VAL A 4 3.41 -9.23 -19.64
CA VAL A 4 3.67 -9.26 -21.09
C VAL A 4 4.11 -7.88 -21.60
N HIS A 5 3.79 -6.81 -20.86
CA HIS A 5 4.11 -5.42 -21.20
C HIS A 5 4.68 -4.73 -19.95
N PRO A 6 5.97 -4.33 -19.94
CA PRO A 6 6.56 -3.66 -18.80
C PRO A 6 5.79 -2.38 -18.51
N THR A 7 5.06 -2.40 -17.40
CA THR A 7 4.22 -1.32 -16.91
C THR A 7 4.65 -1.01 -15.49
N LYS A 8 4.50 0.25 -15.06
CA LYS A 8 4.93 0.65 -13.71
C LYS A 8 4.04 -0.04 -12.67
N VAL A 9 4.59 -1.06 -12.01
CA VAL A 9 3.91 -1.78 -10.92
C VAL A 9 4.46 -1.27 -9.59
N LYS A 10 3.63 -0.55 -8.83
CA LYS A 10 3.88 -0.27 -7.41
C LYS A 10 3.19 -1.36 -6.57
N LYS A 11 3.94 -1.98 -5.65
CA LYS A 11 3.41 -2.95 -4.67
C LYS A 11 3.02 -2.20 -3.40
N LEU A 12 1.75 -2.32 -3.00
CA LEU A 12 1.26 -1.80 -1.71
C LEU A 12 0.91 -2.99 -0.82
N GLY A 13 1.44 -2.98 0.40
CA GLY A 13 1.22 -4.02 1.38
C GLY A 13 1.92 -3.66 2.68
N LEU A 14 2.01 -4.64 3.58
CA LEU A 14 2.78 -4.50 4.79
C LEU A 14 4.27 -4.38 4.43
N TYR A 15 4.84 -3.19 4.59
CA TYR A 15 6.29 -3.02 4.53
C TYR A 15 6.91 -3.85 5.66
N ASP A 16 7.83 -4.75 5.32
CA ASP A 16 8.47 -5.77 6.17
C ASP A 16 8.70 -5.31 7.62
N LYS A 17 7.65 -5.43 8.43
CA LYS A 17 7.56 -4.97 9.80
C LYS A 17 6.65 -5.94 10.54
N PHE A 18 7.08 -6.37 11.71
CA PHE A 18 6.26 -7.22 12.56
C PHE A 18 4.94 -6.51 12.94
N GLY A 19 3.86 -7.30 13.00
CA GLY A 19 2.57 -6.85 13.48
C GLY A 19 2.68 -6.33 14.91
N GLN A 20 2.28 -5.09 15.15
CA GLN A 20 2.17 -4.55 16.51
C GLN A 20 0.80 -4.89 17.10
N SER A 21 0.76 -5.25 18.37
CA SER A 21 -0.49 -5.42 19.11
C SER A 21 -1.12 -4.05 19.36
N GLY A 22 -2.33 -3.84 18.85
CA GLY A 22 -3.03 -2.56 18.95
C GLY A 22 -4.41 -2.62 18.30
N LYS A 23 -5.17 -1.54 18.38
CA LYS A 23 -6.48 -1.44 17.72
C LYS A 23 -6.30 -1.46 16.20
N ALA A 24 -7.13 -2.24 15.50
CA ALA A 24 -7.03 -2.45 14.05
C ALA A 24 -6.99 -1.14 13.24
N ASN A 25 -7.75 -0.13 13.65
CA ASN A 25 -7.81 1.17 12.95
C ASN A 25 -6.48 1.94 12.98
N GLU A 26 -5.79 1.94 14.13
CA GLU A 26 -4.49 2.62 14.27
C GLU A 26 -3.39 1.88 13.51
N LEU A 27 -3.49 0.55 13.45
CA LEU A 27 -2.56 -0.26 12.67
C LEU A 27 -2.77 -0.03 11.17
N LEU A 28 -4.00 0.05 10.68
CA LEU A 28 -4.29 0.36 9.27
C LEU A 28 -3.74 1.72 8.84
N GLU A 29 -3.82 2.74 9.71
CA GLU A 29 -3.20 4.04 9.48
C GLU A 29 -1.67 3.95 9.51
N LYS A 30 -1.08 3.29 10.52
CA LYS A 30 0.38 3.10 10.64
C LYS A 30 0.99 2.33 9.48
N TYR A 31 0.28 1.34 8.96
CA TYR A 31 0.71 0.54 7.84
C TYR A 31 0.32 1.14 6.51
N GLU A 32 -0.27 2.34 6.50
CA GLU A 32 -0.48 3.12 5.29
C GLU A 32 -1.43 2.42 4.29
N LEU A 33 -2.26 1.50 4.80
CA LEU A 33 -3.20 0.67 4.04
C LEU A 33 -4.55 1.35 3.88
N THR A 34 -4.65 2.65 4.17
CA THR A 34 -5.90 3.41 4.04
C THR A 34 -6.17 3.78 2.58
N ALA A 35 -7.46 3.87 2.25
CA ALA A 35 -7.92 4.25 0.91
C ALA A 35 -7.30 5.57 0.42
N ALA A 36 -7.06 6.52 1.33
CA ALA A 36 -6.42 7.80 1.03
C ALA A 36 -5.00 7.63 0.47
N LYS A 37 -4.17 6.75 1.06
CA LYS A 37 -2.82 6.49 0.56
C LYS A 37 -2.80 5.65 -0.70
N LEU A 38 -3.76 4.76 -0.86
CA LEU A 38 -3.96 4.00 -2.10
C LEU A 38 -4.23 4.95 -3.28
N VAL A 39 -5.12 5.93 -3.10
CA VAL A 39 -5.41 6.97 -4.11
C VAL A 39 -4.20 7.86 -4.37
N ALA A 40 -3.46 8.27 -3.34
CA ALA A 40 -2.24 9.06 -3.52
C ALA A 40 -1.17 8.30 -4.32
N MET A 41 -0.96 7.02 -4.01
CA MET A 41 0.00 6.17 -4.73
C MET A 41 -0.40 5.98 -6.21
N VAL A 42 -1.69 5.78 -6.48
CA VAL A 42 -2.20 5.68 -7.86
C VAL A 42 -2.00 6.98 -8.62
N LYS A 43 -2.28 8.13 -7.99
CA LYS A 43 -2.02 9.46 -8.58
C LYS A 43 -0.55 9.71 -8.87
N GLU A 44 0.37 9.24 -8.03
CA GLU A 44 1.81 9.31 -8.31
C GLU A 44 2.29 8.35 -9.40
N ASN A 45 1.51 7.29 -9.72
CA ASN A 45 1.88 6.28 -10.71
C ASN A 45 1.26 6.53 -12.09
N MET A 46 0.36 7.52 -12.21
CA MET A 46 -0.05 8.11 -13.49
C MET A 46 1.09 8.91 -14.11
#